data_AF-A0A521QJN2-F1
#
_entry.id   AF-A0A521QJN2-F1
#
_cell.length_a   1.000
_cell.length_b   1.000
_cell.length_c   1.000
_cell.angle_alpha   90.00
_cell.angle_beta   90.00
_cell.angle_gamma   90.00
#
_symmetry.space_group_name_H-M   'P 1'
#
loop_
_entity.id
_entity.type
_entity.pdbx_description
1 polymer ?
#
loop_
_entity_poly.entity_id
_entity_poly.type
_entity_poly.pdbx_seq_one_letter_code
_entity_poly.pdbx_strand_id
1 'polypeptide(L)'
;MSEQAPSGSTSATPVGGRVVPTAPVRRRRRIPLIWIVPFLTALIALYLAWDTFSKRGPTITVSFDTASGLTPGQSQLKYRNVVMGTVKSIAISPDLDNVLVTIETVREAEPLLTDKTIFWVVKPQLFAGSISGLETILSGSYIGMRPSVESGQPQREFVGQQDPPVLQASAKGTTFRLDTKRLGSIGLGAPVFFRDIDVGTVLGWDLHDLANSVTIHAFVRAPFDKYVRNDSSFWDASGISVKLNSDGLDIQLESLRAVLLGGIAFDTPQGSTQPVAKADQAFELFKNLDQAKAAGFGQQIKLVSYFSSSVAGLSVGADVTFHGIKIGEVTDVDLVFDQQTDRVLVPVRYRVEAGRVANLAKAQGMEPEKIADEMIKRGLRATLEAPSLLTGQKIIAFQVLPDAKPGELRKVGDHYVIPSAATGGFDSITRAASELLSKINRIDFDRIGNSLVNAASGLDSTVNGPQIKATLAALEKAMLDVQDITRKLDKDATPALKRLPEIAQQLQDAVTKANRLIGSVDKGYGDQSKFHRDLDRLIPQLTDAARSLRALSDLLTRHPEALIKGRTNTGKE
;
A
#
# COMPACT_ATOMS: atom_id res chain seq x y z
N MET A 1 -30.23 27.73 -125.18
CA MET A 1 -31.12 27.83 -126.35
C MET A 1 -32.51 27.42 -125.89
N SER A 2 -33.44 28.37 -125.98
CA SER A 2 -34.90 28.26 -126.20
C SER A 2 -35.73 27.23 -125.41
N GLU A 3 -36.94 27.50 -124.93
CA GLU A 3 -37.81 28.67 -124.91
C GLU A 3 -39.13 28.27 -124.20
N GLN A 4 -39.82 29.26 -123.63
CA GLN A 4 -41.29 29.37 -123.49
C GLN A 4 -42.11 28.40 -122.62
N ALA A 5 -42.77 29.03 -121.63
CA ALA A 5 -44.07 28.66 -121.06
C ALA A 5 -45.20 28.82 -122.11
N PRO A 6 -46.49 28.45 -121.86
CA PRO A 6 -47.35 29.31 -121.03
C PRO A 6 -48.58 28.64 -120.34
N SER A 7 -49.24 29.53 -119.59
CA SER A 7 -50.53 29.54 -118.87
C SER A 7 -51.78 28.91 -119.51
N GLY A 8 -52.73 28.54 -118.64
CA GLY A 8 -54.15 28.43 -118.97
C GLY A 8 -55.04 28.65 -117.73
N SER A 9 -55.82 29.73 -117.77
CA SER A 9 -56.85 30.11 -116.79
C SER A 9 -58.25 29.89 -117.37
N THR A 10 -59.19 29.37 -116.61
CA THR A 10 -60.63 29.51 -116.93
C THR A 10 -61.48 29.62 -115.67
N SER A 11 -62.36 30.61 -115.69
CA SER A 11 -63.34 31.00 -114.69
C SER A 11 -64.76 30.82 -115.23
N ALA A 12 -65.71 30.26 -114.45
CA ALA A 12 -67.17 30.51 -114.57
C ALA A 12 -67.99 29.86 -113.41
N THR A 13 -68.41 30.71 -112.46
CA THR A 13 -69.75 31.00 -111.84
C THR A 13 -70.95 30.00 -111.85
N PRO A 14 -72.08 30.22 -111.10
CA PRO A 14 -72.42 29.57 -109.81
C PRO A 14 -73.85 28.94 -109.75
N VAL A 15 -74.19 28.13 -108.73
CA VAL A 15 -75.61 27.88 -108.32
C VAL A 15 -75.74 27.51 -106.82
N GLY A 16 -76.58 28.27 -106.09
CA GLY A 16 -77.62 27.77 -105.16
C GLY A 16 -77.26 27.05 -103.85
N GLY A 17 -77.30 27.82 -102.75
CA GLY A 17 -78.13 27.55 -101.56
C GLY A 17 -77.94 26.26 -100.73
N ARG A 18 -77.26 26.39 -99.59
CA ARG A 18 -77.68 25.80 -98.30
C ARG A 18 -76.97 26.54 -97.15
N VAL A 19 -77.74 27.21 -96.29
CA VAL A 19 -77.21 27.78 -95.05
C VAL A 19 -76.91 26.62 -94.11
N VAL A 20 -75.63 26.41 -93.82
CA VAL A 20 -75.11 25.39 -92.90
C VAL A 20 -74.73 26.10 -91.59
N PRO A 21 -75.10 25.58 -90.39
CA PRO A 21 -74.78 26.26 -89.14
C PRO A 21 -73.26 26.32 -88.92
N THR A 22 -72.74 27.53 -88.69
CA THR A 22 -71.35 27.75 -88.27
C THR A 22 -71.17 27.35 -86.81
N ALA A 23 -70.44 26.25 -86.58
CA ALA A 23 -69.97 25.86 -85.26
C ALA A 23 -68.77 26.72 -84.83
N PRO A 24 -68.76 27.35 -83.64
CA PRO A 24 -67.60 28.08 -83.17
C PRO A 24 -66.47 27.12 -82.80
N VAL A 25 -65.38 27.12 -83.57
CA VAL A 25 -64.16 26.37 -83.26
C VAL A 25 -63.45 27.04 -82.08
N ARG A 26 -63.75 26.59 -80.87
CA ARG A 26 -63.01 26.97 -79.66
C ARG A 26 -61.70 26.18 -79.62
N ARG A 27 -60.61 26.74 -80.17
CA ARG A 27 -59.24 26.20 -79.99
C ARG A 27 -58.87 26.29 -78.51
N ARG A 28 -59.13 25.21 -77.76
CA ARG A 28 -58.63 25.05 -76.40
C ARG A 28 -57.12 24.79 -76.50
N ARG A 29 -56.29 25.80 -76.18
CA ARG A 29 -54.84 25.63 -75.96
C ARG A 29 -54.66 24.63 -74.82
N ARG A 30 -54.53 23.34 -75.15
CA ARG A 30 -54.01 22.35 -74.20
C ARG A 30 -52.50 22.46 -74.28
N ILE A 31 -51.86 22.80 -73.17
CA ILE A 31 -50.41 22.66 -73.04
C ILE A 31 -50.10 21.18 -73.33
N PRO A 32 -49.24 20.87 -74.31
CA PRO A 32 -48.92 19.49 -74.62
C PRO A 32 -48.35 18.82 -73.36
N LEU A 33 -48.99 17.73 -72.92
CA LEU A 33 -48.69 17.00 -71.68
C LEU A 33 -47.21 16.60 -71.57
N ILE A 34 -46.52 16.49 -72.71
CA ILE A 34 -45.09 16.20 -72.85
C ILE A 34 -44.20 17.21 -72.11
N TRP A 35 -44.61 18.48 -71.96
CA TRP A 35 -43.83 19.51 -71.27
C TRP A 35 -43.91 19.46 -69.73
N ILE A 36 -44.80 18.63 -69.17
CA ILE A 36 -44.92 18.50 -67.70
C ILE A 36 -43.68 17.84 -67.12
N VAL A 37 -43.11 16.84 -67.81
CA VAL A 37 -41.95 16.08 -67.30
C VAL A 37 -40.70 16.96 -67.21
N PRO A 38 -40.25 17.69 -68.25
CA PRO A 38 -39.08 18.58 -68.14
C PRO A 38 -39.25 19.69 -67.11
N PHE A 39 -40.44 20.27 -67.00
CA PHE A 39 -40.71 21.33 -66.02
C PHE A 39 -40.68 20.79 -64.58
N LEU A 40 -41.24 19.60 -64.35
CA LEU A 40 -41.20 18.94 -63.06
C LEU A 40 -39.75 18.57 -62.68
N THR A 41 -38.96 18.04 -63.62
CA THR A 41 -37.53 17.77 -63.41
C THR A 41 -36.74 19.03 -63.09
N ALA A 42 -37.00 20.15 -63.80
CA ALA A 42 -36.36 21.43 -63.53
C ALA A 42 -36.71 21.97 -62.13
N LEU A 43 -37.96 21.84 -61.70
CA LEU A 43 -38.38 22.21 -60.35
C LEU A 43 -37.71 21.35 -59.27
N ILE A 44 -37.60 20.03 -59.49
CA ILE A 44 -36.90 19.13 -58.56
C ILE A 44 -35.41 19.48 -58.50
N ALA A 45 -34.77 19.74 -59.64
CA ALA A 45 -33.37 20.15 -59.69
C ALA A 45 -33.14 21.48 -58.96
N LEU A 46 -34.02 22.46 -59.14
CA LEU A 46 -33.97 23.75 -58.45
C LEU A 46 -34.17 23.58 -56.94
N TYR A 47 -35.10 22.71 -56.54
CA TYR A 47 -35.34 22.38 -55.13
C TYR A 47 -34.12 21.69 -54.51
N LEU A 48 -33.53 20.69 -55.17
CA LEU A 48 -32.33 20.00 -54.69
C LEU A 48 -31.13 20.94 -54.59
N ALA A 49 -30.96 21.84 -55.56
CA ALA A 49 -29.93 22.87 -55.51
C ALA A 49 -30.14 23.81 -54.32
N TRP A 50 -31.37 24.27 -54.10
CA TRP A 50 -31.72 25.13 -52.97
C TRP A 50 -31.52 24.41 -51.62
N ASP A 51 -31.98 23.17 -51.50
CA ASP A 51 -31.84 22.34 -50.28
C ASP A 51 -30.37 22.10 -49.95
N THR A 52 -29.57 21.75 -50.96
CA THR A 52 -28.13 21.52 -50.80
C THR A 52 -27.39 22.79 -50.39
N PHE A 53 -27.75 23.94 -50.96
CA PHE A 53 -27.07 25.21 -50.64
C PHE A 53 -27.53 25.79 -49.30
N SER A 54 -28.80 25.61 -48.94
CA SER A 54 -29.39 26.16 -47.70
C SER A 54 -28.95 25.45 -46.42
N LYS A 55 -28.41 24.22 -46.54
CA LYS A 55 -27.89 23.40 -45.42
C LYS A 55 -26.39 23.55 -45.20
N ARG A 56 -25.65 24.10 -46.17
CA ARG A 56 -24.20 24.34 -46.04
C ARG A 56 -23.93 25.59 -45.19
N GLY A 57 -23.05 25.45 -44.22
CA GLY A 57 -22.53 26.54 -43.42
C GLY A 57 -21.29 27.19 -44.07
N PRO A 58 -20.69 28.18 -43.39
CA PRO A 58 -19.45 28.80 -43.85
C PRO A 58 -18.30 27.79 -43.88
N THR A 59 -17.34 27.99 -44.80
CA THR A 59 -16.06 27.28 -44.76
C THR A 59 -15.12 28.02 -43.83
N ILE A 60 -14.42 27.28 -42.96
CA ILE A 60 -13.43 27.82 -42.02
C ILE A 60 -12.06 27.18 -42.26
N THR A 61 -11.01 27.87 -41.87
CA THR A 61 -9.63 27.39 -41.90
C THR A 61 -9.08 27.36 -40.48
N VAL A 62 -8.57 26.22 -40.05
CA VAL A 62 -7.95 26.05 -38.73
C VAL A 62 -6.48 25.66 -38.91
N SER A 63 -5.58 26.43 -38.32
CA SER A 63 -4.14 26.18 -38.33
C SER A 63 -3.74 25.27 -37.17
N PHE A 64 -3.02 24.19 -37.44
CA PHE A 64 -2.46 23.27 -36.44
C PHE A 64 -0.98 23.00 -36.73
N ASP A 65 -0.16 22.80 -35.70
CA ASP A 65 1.26 22.42 -35.89
C ASP A 65 1.43 21.08 -36.68
N THR A 66 0.45 20.18 -36.58
CA THR A 66 0.48 18.86 -37.21
C THR A 66 -0.94 18.37 -37.51
N ALA A 67 -1.12 17.71 -38.66
CA ALA A 67 -2.37 17.08 -39.07
C ALA A 67 -2.42 15.55 -38.80
N SER A 68 -1.60 15.06 -37.85
CA SER A 68 -1.52 13.63 -37.54
C SER A 68 -2.89 13.03 -37.19
N GLY A 69 -3.34 12.07 -38.00
CA GLY A 69 -4.60 11.34 -37.83
C GLY A 69 -5.82 11.97 -38.51
N LEU A 70 -5.70 13.19 -39.06
CA LEU A 70 -6.78 13.84 -39.80
C LEU A 70 -6.76 13.42 -41.28
N THR A 71 -7.93 13.11 -41.83
CA THR A 71 -8.10 12.67 -43.22
C THR A 71 -9.15 13.53 -43.94
N PRO A 72 -8.82 14.15 -45.10
CA PRO A 72 -9.79 14.88 -45.90
C PRO A 72 -11.00 14.02 -46.31
N GLY A 73 -12.20 14.57 -46.19
CA GLY A 73 -13.47 13.91 -46.50
C GLY A 73 -13.96 12.89 -45.46
N GLN A 74 -13.15 12.56 -44.45
CA GLN A 74 -13.51 11.58 -43.40
C GLN A 74 -13.54 12.21 -42.01
N SER A 75 -12.52 13.00 -41.65
CA SER A 75 -12.46 13.63 -40.34
C SER A 75 -13.57 14.66 -40.17
N GLN A 76 -14.25 14.59 -39.03
CA GLN A 76 -15.40 15.43 -38.71
C GLN A 76 -15.02 16.54 -37.73
N LEU A 77 -15.71 17.68 -37.82
CA LEU A 77 -15.75 18.68 -36.76
C LEU A 77 -16.91 18.34 -35.83
N LYS A 78 -16.68 18.25 -34.52
CA LYS A 78 -17.69 17.85 -33.55
C LYS A 78 -17.78 18.80 -32.35
N TYR A 79 -19.01 19.08 -31.91
CA TYR A 79 -19.32 19.73 -30.64
C TYR A 79 -20.23 18.83 -29.82
N ARG A 80 -19.85 18.48 -28.58
CA ARG A 80 -20.63 17.57 -27.71
C ARG A 80 -21.09 16.29 -28.43
N ASN A 81 -20.20 15.71 -29.23
CA ASN A 81 -20.44 14.53 -30.08
C ASN A 81 -21.49 14.69 -31.21
N VAL A 82 -21.86 15.94 -31.54
CA VAL A 82 -22.71 16.26 -32.69
C VAL A 82 -21.82 16.79 -33.83
N VAL A 83 -22.04 16.30 -35.05
CA VAL A 83 -21.25 16.68 -36.23
C VAL A 83 -21.63 18.11 -36.66
N MET A 84 -20.63 18.99 -36.67
CA MET A 84 -20.73 20.42 -37.01
C MET A 84 -20.04 20.74 -38.35
N GLY A 85 -19.35 19.77 -38.96
CA GLY A 85 -18.68 19.96 -40.24
C GLY A 85 -17.81 18.77 -40.62
N THR A 86 -17.21 18.83 -41.81
CA THR A 86 -16.29 17.81 -42.33
C THR A 86 -15.03 18.48 -42.87
N VAL A 87 -13.86 17.88 -42.61
CA VAL A 87 -12.59 18.33 -43.15
C VAL A 87 -12.60 18.16 -44.67
N LYS A 88 -12.41 19.25 -45.39
CA LYS A 88 -12.42 19.29 -46.86
C LYS A 88 -11.03 19.08 -47.46
N SER A 89 -10.03 19.75 -46.91
CA SER A 89 -8.64 19.69 -47.38
C SER A 89 -7.66 19.99 -46.27
N ILE A 90 -6.44 19.49 -46.43
CA ILE A 90 -5.30 19.71 -45.54
C ILE A 90 -4.14 20.18 -46.42
N ALA A 91 -3.59 21.34 -46.12
CA ALA A 91 -2.47 21.93 -46.84
C ALA A 91 -1.41 22.41 -45.86
N ILE A 92 -0.14 22.37 -46.25
CA ILE A 92 0.94 22.99 -45.46
C ILE A 92 0.91 24.50 -45.74
N SER A 93 1.08 25.32 -44.71
CA SER A 93 1.17 26.76 -44.88
C SER A 93 2.41 27.15 -45.71
N PRO A 94 2.40 28.30 -46.40
CA PRO A 94 3.51 28.71 -47.27
C PRO A 94 4.86 28.88 -46.54
N ASP A 95 4.83 29.14 -45.23
CA ASP A 95 5.99 29.24 -44.33
C ASP A 95 6.50 27.88 -43.84
N LEU A 96 5.81 26.77 -44.15
CA LEU A 96 6.12 25.40 -43.74
C LEU A 96 6.03 25.11 -42.23
N ASP A 97 5.58 26.08 -41.44
CA ASP A 97 5.54 25.96 -39.98
C ASP A 97 4.24 25.31 -39.47
N ASN A 98 3.16 25.38 -40.26
CA ASN A 98 1.82 24.95 -39.83
C ASN A 98 1.08 24.14 -40.90
N VAL A 99 0.03 23.48 -40.48
CA VAL A 99 -0.92 22.77 -41.35
C VAL A 99 -2.28 23.47 -41.31
N LEU A 100 -2.69 23.97 -42.47
CA LEU A 100 -3.97 24.62 -42.70
C LEU A 100 -5.03 23.57 -43.04
N VAL A 101 -5.98 23.39 -42.13
CA VAL A 101 -7.10 22.47 -42.29
C VAL A 101 -8.36 23.24 -42.66
N THR A 102 -8.86 23.03 -43.88
CA THR A 102 -10.11 23.65 -44.35
C THR A 102 -11.28 22.76 -44.00
N ILE A 103 -12.29 23.30 -43.32
CA ILE A 103 -13.46 22.57 -42.83
C ILE A 103 -14.73 23.19 -43.42
N GLU A 104 -15.55 22.35 -44.04
CA GLU A 104 -16.89 22.73 -44.49
C GLU A 104 -17.89 22.48 -43.35
N THR A 105 -18.45 23.56 -42.78
CA THR A 105 -19.37 23.43 -41.64
C THR A 105 -20.82 23.29 -42.08
N VAL A 106 -21.68 22.83 -41.17
CA VAL A 106 -23.14 22.91 -41.31
C VAL A 106 -23.63 24.30 -40.92
N ARG A 107 -24.86 24.65 -41.31
CA ARG A 107 -25.43 25.98 -41.02
C ARG A 107 -25.60 26.23 -39.51
N GLU A 108 -25.86 25.18 -38.74
CA GLU A 108 -26.01 25.23 -37.29
C GLU A 108 -24.71 25.60 -36.55
N ALA A 109 -23.55 25.44 -37.20
CA ALA A 109 -22.26 25.80 -36.63
C ALA A 109 -21.98 27.31 -36.71
N GLU A 110 -22.56 28.03 -37.67
CA GLU A 110 -22.31 29.46 -37.91
C GLU A 110 -22.37 30.36 -36.67
N PRO A 111 -23.40 30.29 -35.79
CA PRO A 111 -23.45 31.11 -34.59
C PRO A 111 -22.40 30.73 -33.52
N LEU A 112 -21.76 29.57 -33.65
CA LEU A 112 -20.74 29.05 -32.72
C LEU A 112 -19.31 29.37 -33.18
N LEU A 113 -19.13 29.97 -34.36
CA LEU A 113 -17.83 30.29 -34.95
C LEU A 113 -17.41 31.72 -34.61
N THR A 114 -16.89 31.92 -33.40
CA THR A 114 -16.43 33.23 -32.92
C THR A 114 -14.95 33.22 -32.59
N ASP A 115 -14.34 34.40 -32.47
CA ASP A 115 -12.97 34.62 -31.99
C ASP A 115 -12.61 33.92 -30.67
N LYS A 116 -13.63 33.55 -29.86
CA LYS A 116 -13.47 32.83 -28.60
C LYS A 116 -13.66 31.31 -28.71
N THR A 117 -13.91 30.78 -29.90
CA THR A 117 -14.12 29.35 -30.14
C THR A 117 -12.78 28.65 -30.26
N ILE A 118 -12.60 27.61 -29.44
CA ILE A 118 -11.36 26.82 -29.40
C ILE A 118 -11.57 25.53 -30.17
N PHE A 119 -10.58 25.16 -30.97
CA PHE A 119 -10.53 23.92 -31.74
C PHE A 119 -9.35 23.08 -31.28
N TRP A 120 -9.49 21.75 -31.25
CA TRP A 120 -8.39 20.84 -30.95
C TRP A 120 -8.55 19.51 -31.68
N VAL A 121 -7.43 18.80 -31.91
CA VAL A 121 -7.46 17.48 -32.53
C VAL A 121 -7.69 16.41 -31.46
N VAL A 122 -8.73 15.58 -31.64
CA VAL A 122 -8.99 14.42 -30.79
C VAL A 122 -8.44 13.17 -31.46
N LYS A 123 -7.40 12.60 -30.84
CA LYS A 123 -6.74 11.37 -31.29
C LYS A 123 -7.24 10.16 -30.49
N PRO A 124 -7.28 8.95 -31.07
CA PRO A 124 -7.46 7.73 -30.28
C PRO A 124 -6.34 7.64 -29.26
N GLN A 125 -6.69 7.62 -27.98
CA GLN A 125 -5.75 7.38 -26.91
C GLN A 125 -6.12 6.07 -26.24
N LEU A 126 -5.20 5.10 -26.31
CA LEU A 126 -5.33 3.86 -25.57
C LEU A 126 -4.80 4.10 -24.16
N PHE A 127 -5.67 4.54 -23.27
CA PHE A 127 -5.37 4.53 -21.84
C PHE A 127 -5.63 3.12 -21.31
N ALA A 128 -4.77 2.63 -20.43
CA ALA A 128 -5.08 1.44 -19.65
C ALA A 128 -6.37 1.74 -18.85
N GLY A 129 -7.48 1.15 -19.33
CA GLY A 129 -8.86 1.09 -18.83
C GLY A 129 -9.65 2.37 -18.56
N SER A 130 -9.44 3.41 -19.36
CA SER A 130 -10.60 4.08 -19.98
C SER A 130 -10.44 4.00 -21.49
N ILE A 131 -11.43 3.44 -22.19
CA ILE A 131 -11.37 3.37 -23.64
C ILE A 131 -12.14 4.58 -24.18
N SER A 132 -11.46 5.74 -24.22
CA SER A 132 -11.99 6.95 -24.82
C SER A 132 -11.60 7.01 -26.30
N GLY A 133 -12.51 7.43 -27.17
CA GLY A 133 -12.24 7.56 -28.60
C GLY A 133 -12.29 6.26 -29.41
N LEU A 134 -12.95 5.19 -28.95
CA LEU A 134 -13.18 3.96 -29.75
C LEU A 134 -13.85 4.23 -31.10
N GLU A 135 -14.68 5.26 -31.18
CA GLU A 135 -15.29 5.78 -32.41
C GLU A 135 -14.26 6.20 -33.47
N THR A 136 -13.05 6.58 -33.05
CA THR A 136 -11.95 6.98 -33.94
C THR A 136 -11.17 5.79 -34.51
N ILE A 137 -11.34 4.59 -33.95
CA ILE A 137 -10.78 3.36 -34.53
C ILE A 137 -11.47 3.04 -35.87
N LEU A 138 -12.78 3.29 -35.98
CA LEU A 138 -13.51 3.16 -37.25
C LEU A 138 -13.54 4.44 -38.10
N SER A 139 -13.55 5.63 -37.47
CA SER A 139 -13.83 6.91 -38.17
C SER A 139 -12.61 7.83 -38.35
N GLY A 140 -11.44 7.46 -37.80
CA GLY A 140 -10.24 8.30 -37.77
C GLY A 140 -10.29 9.41 -36.71
N SER A 141 -9.20 10.17 -36.55
CA SER A 141 -9.17 11.33 -35.65
C SER A 141 -10.13 12.41 -36.11
N TYR A 142 -10.69 13.16 -35.17
CA TYR A 142 -11.66 14.23 -35.45
C TYR A 142 -11.24 15.54 -34.78
N ILE A 143 -11.87 16.64 -35.15
CA ILE A 143 -11.62 17.96 -34.57
C ILE A 143 -12.74 18.29 -33.59
N GLY A 144 -12.39 18.52 -32.32
CA GLY A 144 -13.31 19.03 -31.32
C GLY A 144 -13.43 20.55 -31.42
N MET A 145 -14.61 21.09 -31.16
CA MET A 145 -14.82 22.54 -30.98
C MET A 145 -15.46 22.85 -29.63
N ARG A 146 -15.15 24.01 -29.06
CA ARG A 146 -15.80 24.56 -27.86
C ARG A 146 -16.06 26.06 -28.06
N PRO A 147 -17.32 26.47 -28.27
CA PRO A 147 -17.69 27.87 -28.26
C PRO A 147 -17.63 28.45 -26.83
N SER A 148 -17.39 29.75 -26.70
CA SER A 148 -17.49 30.46 -25.42
C SER A 148 -18.95 30.78 -25.10
N VAL A 149 -19.25 30.92 -23.80
CA VAL A 149 -20.54 31.41 -23.30
C VAL A 149 -20.69 32.91 -23.55
N GLU A 150 -19.56 33.62 -23.65
CA GLU A 150 -19.52 35.04 -23.98
C GLU A 150 -19.69 35.25 -25.49
N SER A 151 -20.52 36.22 -25.87
CA SER A 151 -20.62 36.65 -27.27
C SER A 151 -19.26 37.11 -27.78
N GLY A 152 -18.90 36.64 -28.98
CA GLY A 152 -17.66 36.97 -29.67
C GLY A 152 -17.95 37.46 -31.09
N GLN A 153 -16.91 37.92 -31.78
CA GLN A 153 -17.02 38.35 -33.18
C GLN A 153 -16.96 37.14 -34.12
N PRO A 154 -17.80 37.08 -35.17
CA PRO A 154 -17.73 36.01 -36.16
C PRO A 154 -16.34 35.94 -36.80
N GLN A 155 -15.76 34.74 -36.81
CA GLN A 155 -14.41 34.50 -37.33
C GLN A 155 -14.40 33.24 -38.21
N ARG A 156 -13.47 33.20 -39.18
CA ARG A 156 -13.35 32.07 -40.13
C ARG A 156 -11.95 31.45 -40.17
N GLU A 157 -10.96 32.13 -39.62
CA GLU A 157 -9.59 31.63 -39.50
C GLU A 157 -9.29 31.40 -38.02
N PHE A 158 -8.82 30.23 -37.64
CA PHE A 158 -8.62 29.87 -36.24
C PHE A 158 -7.24 29.25 -36.03
N VAL A 159 -6.73 29.39 -34.81
CA VAL A 159 -5.55 28.65 -34.35
C VAL A 159 -6.04 27.50 -33.48
N GLY A 160 -5.76 26.28 -33.90
CA GLY A 160 -6.13 25.06 -33.21
C GLY A 160 -5.07 24.62 -32.21
N GLN A 161 -5.52 24.05 -31.09
CA GLN A 161 -4.66 23.50 -30.04
C GLN A 161 -4.36 22.02 -30.31
N GLN A 162 -3.14 21.56 -29.98
CA GLN A 162 -2.75 20.16 -30.13
C GLN A 162 -3.39 19.26 -29.07
N ASP A 163 -3.44 19.74 -27.83
CA ASP A 163 -4.05 19.04 -26.71
C ASP A 163 -5.45 19.56 -26.45
N PRO A 164 -6.38 18.71 -25.99
CA PRO A 164 -7.66 19.18 -25.51
C PRO A 164 -7.42 20.19 -24.38
N PRO A 165 -8.16 21.32 -24.35
CA PRO A 165 -8.07 22.22 -23.22
C PRO A 165 -8.35 21.41 -21.97
N VAL A 166 -7.49 21.54 -20.94
CA VAL A 166 -7.69 20.89 -19.64
C VAL A 166 -9.14 21.09 -19.28
N LEU A 167 -9.88 19.99 -19.19
CA LEU A 167 -11.31 20.02 -18.94
C LEU A 167 -11.49 20.72 -17.59
N GLN A 168 -11.70 22.03 -17.60
CA GLN A 168 -12.36 22.71 -16.51
C GLN A 168 -13.73 22.04 -16.50
N ALA A 169 -13.87 21.07 -15.61
CA ALA A 169 -15.09 20.32 -15.48
C ALA A 169 -16.19 21.37 -15.31
N SER A 170 -17.08 21.48 -16.30
CA SER A 170 -18.32 22.24 -16.12
C SER A 170 -19.18 21.61 -15.00
N ALA A 171 -18.73 20.51 -14.40
CA ALA A 171 -19.20 19.97 -13.14
C ALA A 171 -18.65 20.78 -11.96
N LYS A 172 -19.54 21.16 -11.05
CA LYS A 172 -19.14 21.77 -9.77
C LYS A 172 -18.19 20.85 -9.01
N GLY A 173 -17.16 21.40 -8.40
CA GLY A 173 -16.17 20.68 -7.61
C GLY A 173 -14.99 21.57 -7.24
N THR A 174 -13.96 20.97 -6.65
CA THR A 174 -12.76 21.67 -6.18
C THR A 174 -11.51 20.98 -6.68
N THR A 175 -10.53 21.75 -7.16
CA THR A 175 -9.21 21.26 -7.54
C THR A 175 -8.25 21.39 -6.35
N PHE A 176 -7.45 20.35 -6.11
CA PHE A 176 -6.42 20.30 -5.10
C PHE A 176 -5.06 20.00 -5.74
N ARG A 177 -4.00 20.48 -5.09
CA ARG A 177 -2.64 20.39 -5.56
C ARG A 177 -1.91 19.31 -4.77
N LEU A 178 -1.38 18.29 -5.43
CA LEU A 178 -0.77 17.12 -4.78
C LEU A 178 0.71 17.07 -5.10
N ASP A 179 1.55 17.27 -4.10
CA ASP A 179 3.00 17.32 -4.24
C ASP A 179 3.60 15.93 -4.00
N THR A 180 4.44 15.48 -4.93
CA THR A 180 5.16 14.19 -4.85
C THR A 180 6.57 14.31 -5.39
N LYS A 181 7.49 13.44 -4.93
CA LYS A 181 8.85 13.33 -5.50
C LYS A 181 8.87 12.66 -6.87
N ARG A 182 7.85 11.84 -7.20
CA ARG A 182 7.77 11.07 -8.44
C ARG A 182 6.32 10.92 -8.87
N LEU A 183 6.04 11.09 -10.16
CA LEU A 183 4.69 10.95 -10.73
C LEU A 183 4.14 9.52 -10.62
N GLY A 184 4.99 8.49 -10.63
CA GLY A 184 4.57 7.10 -10.53
C GLY A 184 3.79 6.63 -11.77
N SER A 185 2.72 5.86 -11.56
CA SER A 185 1.79 5.38 -12.61
C SER A 185 0.59 6.30 -12.81
N ILE A 186 0.60 7.51 -12.24
CA ILE A 186 -0.53 8.44 -12.28
C ILE A 186 -0.48 9.21 -13.61
N GLY A 187 -1.45 8.92 -14.48
CA GLY A 187 -1.61 9.59 -15.78
C GLY A 187 -2.68 10.68 -15.77
N LEU A 188 -2.77 11.41 -16.88
CA LEU A 188 -3.84 12.36 -17.14
C LEU A 188 -5.17 11.61 -17.18
N GLY A 189 -6.18 12.10 -16.47
CA GLY A 189 -7.48 11.45 -16.37
C GLY A 189 -7.54 10.31 -15.35
N ALA A 190 -6.46 10.01 -14.63
CA ALA A 190 -6.48 8.98 -13.59
C ALA A 190 -7.58 9.27 -12.55
N PRO A 191 -8.34 8.25 -12.12
CA PRO A 191 -9.45 8.45 -11.19
C PRO A 191 -8.97 8.85 -9.80
N VAL A 192 -9.76 9.69 -9.13
CA VAL A 192 -9.60 10.03 -7.71
C VAL A 192 -10.68 9.31 -6.91
N PHE A 193 -10.26 8.51 -5.93
CA PHE A 193 -11.13 7.68 -5.12
C PHE A 193 -11.31 8.24 -3.70
N PHE A 194 -12.53 8.10 -3.19
CA PHE A 194 -12.84 8.25 -1.77
C PHE A 194 -13.61 7.01 -1.32
N ARG A 195 -13.02 6.22 -0.42
CA ARG A 195 -13.61 4.94 0.05
C ARG A 195 -14.08 4.04 -1.11
N ASP A 196 -13.18 3.82 -2.06
CA ASP A 196 -13.39 3.00 -3.28
C ASP A 196 -14.41 3.54 -4.29
N ILE A 197 -14.96 4.73 -4.06
CA ILE A 197 -15.88 5.41 -4.98
C ILE A 197 -15.09 6.39 -5.83
N ASP A 198 -15.25 6.33 -7.15
CA ASP A 198 -14.73 7.34 -8.08
C ASP A 198 -15.48 8.65 -7.83
N VAL A 199 -14.75 9.65 -7.34
CA VAL A 199 -15.27 10.98 -7.01
C VAL A 199 -14.62 12.09 -7.84
N GLY A 200 -13.64 11.77 -8.69
CA GLY A 200 -12.82 12.81 -9.30
C GLY A 200 -11.81 12.29 -10.32
N THR A 201 -10.97 13.18 -10.83
CA THR A 201 -9.98 12.85 -11.85
C THR A 201 -8.76 13.76 -11.77
N VAL A 202 -7.61 13.27 -12.24
CA VAL A 202 -6.39 14.05 -12.39
C VAL A 202 -6.46 14.91 -13.65
N LEU A 203 -6.34 16.22 -13.47
CA LEU A 203 -6.40 17.22 -14.54
C LEU A 203 -5.06 17.44 -15.26
N GLY A 204 -3.94 17.06 -14.64
CA GLY A 204 -2.60 17.23 -15.18
C GLY A 204 -1.55 17.37 -14.10
N TRP A 205 -0.33 17.74 -14.49
CA TRP A 205 0.77 18.00 -13.57
C TRP A 205 1.65 19.13 -14.10
N ASP A 206 2.23 19.88 -13.17
CA ASP A 206 3.29 20.85 -13.46
C ASP A 206 4.63 20.29 -12.99
N LEU A 207 5.67 20.48 -13.81
CA LEU A 207 7.04 20.22 -13.39
C LEU A 207 7.63 21.55 -12.91
N HIS A 208 7.68 21.72 -11.59
CA HIS A 208 8.35 22.87 -10.98
C HIS A 208 9.81 22.50 -10.73
N ASP A 209 10.75 23.07 -11.50
CA ASP A 209 12.20 22.77 -11.49
C ASP A 209 12.52 21.26 -11.44
N LEU A 210 12.89 20.72 -12.61
CA LEU A 210 13.18 19.30 -12.97
C LEU A 210 13.92 18.40 -11.94
N ALA A 211 14.43 18.93 -10.83
CA ALA A 211 15.25 18.21 -9.87
C ALA A 211 14.50 17.64 -8.64
N ASN A 212 13.40 18.23 -8.14
CA ASN A 212 12.97 17.95 -6.75
C ASN A 212 11.49 17.55 -6.51
N SER A 213 10.51 18.04 -7.28
CA SER A 213 9.09 17.75 -7.01
C SER A 213 8.19 17.88 -8.24
N VAL A 214 7.15 17.04 -8.30
CA VAL A 214 6.06 17.10 -9.28
C VAL A 214 4.79 17.49 -8.55
N THR A 215 4.05 18.43 -9.13
CA THR A 215 2.79 18.90 -8.58
C THR A 215 1.64 18.43 -9.47
N ILE A 216 0.75 17.60 -8.93
CA ILE A 216 -0.39 17.01 -9.64
C ILE A 216 -1.66 17.80 -9.30
N HIS A 217 -2.46 18.12 -10.31
CA HIS A 217 -3.75 18.78 -10.14
C HIS A 217 -4.87 17.74 -10.08
N ALA A 218 -5.43 17.49 -8.90
CA ALA A 218 -6.50 16.53 -8.69
C ALA A 218 -7.84 17.24 -8.50
N PHE A 219 -8.82 16.94 -9.35
CA PHE A 219 -10.16 17.50 -9.26
C PHE A 219 -11.12 16.54 -8.56
N VAL A 220 -11.81 17.02 -7.53
CA VAL A 220 -12.84 16.27 -6.79
C VAL A 220 -14.20 16.92 -7.05
N ARG A 221 -15.17 16.11 -7.51
CA ARG A 221 -16.51 16.58 -7.86
C ARG A 221 -17.32 16.91 -6.61
N ALA A 222 -18.18 17.94 -6.70
CA ALA A 222 -19.20 18.18 -5.68
C ALA A 222 -20.25 17.04 -5.71
N PRO A 223 -20.78 16.60 -4.55
CA PRO A 223 -20.55 17.14 -3.20
C PRO A 223 -19.36 16.51 -2.44
N PHE A 224 -18.55 15.69 -3.10
CA PHE A 224 -17.48 14.93 -2.44
C PHE A 224 -16.28 15.79 -2.04
N ASP A 225 -16.09 16.92 -2.70
CA ASP A 225 -15.10 17.94 -2.35
C ASP A 225 -15.18 18.41 -0.88
N LYS A 226 -16.37 18.36 -0.27
CA LYS A 226 -16.60 18.65 1.16
C LYS A 226 -15.97 17.66 2.12
N TYR A 227 -15.61 16.46 1.67
CA TYR A 227 -14.93 15.46 2.49
C TYR A 227 -13.42 15.71 2.58
N VAL A 228 -12.88 16.56 1.71
CA VAL A 228 -11.48 16.99 1.78
C VAL A 228 -11.35 18.12 2.80
N ARG A 229 -10.58 17.88 3.86
CA ARG A 229 -10.28 18.81 4.95
C ARG A 229 -8.78 19.08 5.00
N ASN A 230 -8.36 20.05 5.79
CA ASN A 230 -6.94 20.41 5.91
C ASN A 230 -6.04 19.28 6.43
N ASP A 231 -6.62 18.25 7.06
CA ASP A 231 -5.94 17.06 7.57
C ASP A 231 -6.24 15.80 6.74
N SER A 232 -6.81 15.94 5.53
CA SER A 232 -6.92 14.84 4.58
C SER A 232 -5.55 14.38 4.10
N SER A 233 -5.41 13.08 3.91
CA SER A 233 -4.20 12.48 3.34
C SER A 233 -4.53 11.87 1.98
N PHE A 234 -3.65 12.11 1.01
CA PHE A 234 -3.74 11.57 -0.34
C PHE A 234 -2.63 10.56 -0.57
N TRP A 235 -2.90 9.47 -1.26
CA TRP A 235 -1.87 8.50 -1.61
C TRP A 235 -2.09 7.88 -2.98
N ASP A 236 -1.01 7.37 -3.55
CA ASP A 236 -1.04 6.56 -4.76
C ASP A 236 -1.73 5.22 -4.45
N ALA A 237 -2.90 5.02 -5.05
CA ALA A 237 -3.70 3.80 -4.91
C ALA A 237 -3.31 2.73 -5.95
N SER A 238 -2.26 3.01 -6.74
CA SER A 238 -1.77 2.12 -7.77
C SER A 238 -0.87 1.03 -7.18
N GLY A 239 -0.98 -0.18 -7.74
CA GLY A 239 -0.12 -1.30 -7.39
C GLY A 239 -0.59 -2.12 -6.19
N ILE A 240 0.22 -3.12 -5.84
CA ILE A 240 -0.08 -4.08 -4.78
C ILE A 240 0.95 -3.84 -3.66
N SER A 241 0.48 -3.48 -2.46
CA SER A 241 1.35 -3.45 -1.29
C SER A 241 1.37 -4.83 -0.66
N VAL A 242 2.53 -5.47 -0.75
CA VAL A 242 2.81 -6.75 -0.08
C VAL A 242 3.71 -6.46 1.10
N LYS A 243 3.25 -6.79 2.30
CA LYS A 243 3.99 -6.66 3.53
C LYS A 243 4.13 -8.02 4.20
N LEU A 244 5.31 -8.26 4.75
CA LEU A 244 5.54 -9.41 5.61
C LEU A 244 5.63 -8.90 7.04
N ASN A 245 4.61 -9.21 7.83
CA ASN A 245 4.48 -8.78 9.22
C ASN A 245 4.77 -9.98 10.14
N SER A 246 4.77 -9.75 11.45
CA SER A 246 4.87 -10.83 12.45
C SER A 246 3.77 -11.88 12.31
N ASP A 247 2.59 -11.46 11.83
CA ASP A 247 1.40 -12.31 11.67
C ASP A 247 1.36 -13.04 10.32
N GLY A 248 2.37 -12.84 9.46
CA GLY A 248 2.48 -13.46 8.15
C GLY A 248 2.43 -12.45 6.99
N LEU A 249 1.93 -12.89 5.84
CA LEU A 249 1.88 -12.09 4.61
C LEU A 249 0.58 -11.27 4.57
N ASP A 250 0.70 -9.94 4.65
CA ASP A 250 -0.39 -9.00 4.43
C ASP A 250 -0.32 -8.48 2.99
N ILE A 251 -1.37 -8.72 2.21
CA ILE A 251 -1.51 -8.24 0.84
C ILE A 251 -2.67 -7.26 0.83
N GLN A 252 -2.37 -5.98 0.73
CA GLN A 252 -3.40 -4.95 0.63
C GLN A 252 -3.61 -4.58 -0.85
N LEU A 253 -4.85 -4.72 -1.27
CA LEU A 253 -5.34 -4.25 -2.56
C LEU A 253 -6.42 -3.22 -2.28
N GLU A 254 -6.16 -1.96 -2.60
CA GLU A 254 -7.14 -0.90 -2.34
C GLU A 254 -8.31 -0.98 -3.31
N SER A 255 -8.01 -0.96 -4.61
CA SER A 255 -9.02 -1.05 -5.64
C SER A 255 -8.49 -1.84 -6.82
N LEU A 256 -9.22 -2.90 -7.21
CA LEU A 256 -8.89 -3.67 -8.41
C LEU A 256 -8.82 -2.78 -9.65
N ARG A 257 -9.60 -1.69 -9.69
CA ARG A 257 -9.50 -0.68 -10.75
C ARG A 257 -8.22 0.14 -10.62
N ALA A 258 -7.86 0.62 -9.42
CA ALA A 258 -6.63 1.39 -9.24
C ALA A 258 -5.35 0.57 -9.53
N VAL A 259 -5.36 -0.73 -9.23
CA VAL A 259 -4.26 -1.67 -9.57
C VAL A 259 -4.04 -1.76 -11.09
N LEU A 260 -5.11 -1.68 -11.89
CA LEU A 260 -5.03 -1.79 -13.35
C LEU A 260 -4.81 -0.46 -14.06
N LEU A 261 -5.39 0.62 -13.54
CA LEU A 261 -5.52 1.91 -14.22
C LEU A 261 -4.61 2.99 -13.65
N GLY A 262 -4.03 2.72 -12.49
CA GLY A 262 -3.52 3.75 -11.59
C GLY A 262 -4.65 4.60 -10.99
N GLY A 263 -4.32 5.34 -9.93
CA GLY A 263 -5.28 6.25 -9.32
C GLY A 263 -4.76 6.88 -8.05
N ILE A 264 -5.46 7.91 -7.59
CA ILE A 264 -5.20 8.57 -6.31
C ILE A 264 -6.36 8.27 -5.39
N ALA A 265 -6.10 7.90 -4.15
CA ALA A 265 -7.13 7.82 -3.12
C ALA A 265 -6.86 8.85 -2.03
N PHE A 266 -7.93 9.26 -1.34
CA PHE A 266 -7.81 10.08 -0.14
C PHE A 266 -8.77 9.62 0.95
N ASP A 267 -8.42 9.96 2.18
CA ASP A 267 -9.29 9.82 3.34
C ASP A 267 -9.01 10.93 4.35
N THR A 268 -9.98 11.14 5.23
CA THR A 268 -9.99 12.19 6.24
C THR A 268 -10.17 11.55 7.61
N PRO A 269 -9.37 11.94 8.62
CA PRO A 269 -9.45 11.35 9.96
C PRO A 269 -10.88 11.34 10.51
N GLN A 270 -11.31 10.21 11.08
CA GLN A 270 -12.62 10.12 11.70
C GLN A 270 -12.71 11.11 12.88
N GLY A 271 -13.70 12.01 12.83
CA GLY A 271 -13.88 13.05 13.84
C GLY A 271 -13.06 14.32 13.63
N SER A 272 -12.43 14.49 12.44
CA SER A 272 -11.76 15.75 12.08
C SER A 272 -12.70 16.96 12.24
N THR A 273 -12.21 17.96 12.97
CA THR A 273 -12.85 19.27 13.14
C THR A 273 -12.20 20.35 12.27
N GLN A 274 -11.20 19.98 11.45
CA GLN A 274 -10.53 20.92 10.55
C GLN A 274 -11.50 21.45 9.50
N PRO A 275 -11.34 22.69 9.02
CA PRO A 275 -12.19 23.23 7.98
C PRO A 275 -12.03 22.43 6.67
N VAL A 276 -13.06 22.51 5.82
CA VAL A 276 -13.00 21.99 4.44
C VAL A 276 -11.87 22.71 3.71
N ALA A 277 -11.07 21.93 2.97
CA ALA A 277 -9.93 22.44 2.23
C ALA A 277 -10.37 23.43 1.15
N LYS A 278 -9.56 24.47 0.93
CA LYS A 278 -9.83 25.46 -0.12
C LYS A 278 -9.38 24.95 -1.48
N ALA A 279 -9.88 25.57 -2.54
CA ALA A 279 -9.37 25.36 -3.89
C ALA A 279 -7.86 25.65 -3.95
N ASP A 280 -7.14 24.83 -4.72
CA ASP A 280 -5.70 24.88 -4.94
C ASP A 280 -4.85 24.67 -3.68
N GLN A 281 -5.45 24.17 -2.61
CA GLN A 281 -4.72 23.78 -1.42
C GLN A 281 -3.77 22.61 -1.71
N ALA A 282 -2.55 22.72 -1.18
CA ALA A 282 -1.50 21.74 -1.35
C ALA A 282 -1.61 20.60 -0.32
N PHE A 283 -1.44 19.37 -0.79
CA PHE A 283 -1.34 18.15 0.02
C PHE A 283 -0.14 17.33 -0.45
N GLU A 284 0.45 16.56 0.45
CA GLU A 284 1.44 15.55 0.07
C GLU A 284 0.74 14.32 -0.50
N LEU A 285 1.24 13.80 -1.60
CA LEU A 285 0.83 12.51 -2.15
C LEU A 285 1.78 11.42 -1.65
N PHE A 286 1.30 10.62 -0.72
CA PHE A 286 2.04 9.49 -0.17
C PHE A 286 2.14 8.34 -1.16
N LYS A 287 3.17 7.50 -1.00
CA LYS A 287 3.40 6.36 -1.90
C LYS A 287 2.31 5.27 -1.80
N ASN A 288 1.64 5.16 -0.66
CA ASN A 288 0.58 4.20 -0.38
C ASN A 288 -0.18 4.58 0.90
N LEU A 289 -1.31 3.92 1.15
CA LEU A 289 -2.12 4.12 2.35
C LEU A 289 -1.34 3.93 3.65
N ASP A 290 -0.39 3.01 3.68
CA ASP A 290 0.42 2.79 4.87
C ASP A 290 1.28 4.00 5.21
N GLN A 291 1.94 4.61 4.22
CA GLN A 291 2.69 5.85 4.39
C GLN A 291 1.78 7.03 4.75
N ALA A 292 0.56 7.09 4.21
CA ALA A 292 -0.42 8.11 4.59
C ALA A 292 -0.88 7.97 6.05
N LYS A 293 -1.29 6.76 6.46
CA LYS A 293 -1.60 6.43 7.87
C LYS A 293 -0.43 6.74 8.78
N ALA A 294 0.76 6.36 8.33
CA ALA A 294 2.02 6.57 9.01
C ALA A 294 2.37 8.04 9.18
N ALA A 295 2.17 8.88 8.17
CA ALA A 295 2.38 10.33 8.26
C ALA A 295 1.32 11.03 9.14
N GLY A 296 0.27 10.28 9.50
CA GLY A 296 -0.62 10.56 10.61
C GLY A 296 -1.88 11.24 10.15
N PHE A 297 -3.00 10.54 10.34
CA PHE A 297 -4.35 11.10 10.41
C PHE A 297 -4.54 12.01 11.65
N GLY A 298 -3.57 12.88 11.98
CA GLY A 298 -3.54 13.71 13.19
C GLY A 298 -2.21 13.64 13.96
N GLN A 299 -2.09 14.50 14.98
CA GLN A 299 -0.88 14.78 15.76
C GLN A 299 -0.05 13.52 16.10
N GLN A 300 1.26 13.60 15.87
CA GLN A 300 2.21 12.53 16.15
C GLN A 300 3.13 12.90 17.31
N ILE A 301 3.39 11.94 18.18
CA ILE A 301 4.38 12.09 19.25
C ILE A 301 5.69 11.49 18.74
N LYS A 302 6.71 12.34 18.59
CA LYS A 302 8.06 11.94 18.18
C LYS A 302 8.84 11.46 19.38
N LEU A 303 9.41 10.27 19.28
CA LEU A 303 10.08 9.59 20.37
C LEU A 303 11.44 9.05 19.90
N VAL A 304 12.36 8.88 20.84
CA VAL A 304 13.67 8.29 20.57
C VAL A 304 14.11 7.40 21.73
N SER A 305 14.72 6.25 21.41
CA SER A 305 15.43 5.41 22.37
C SER A 305 16.85 5.11 21.89
N TYR A 306 17.79 5.11 22.82
CA TYR A 306 19.20 4.83 22.56
C TYR A 306 19.52 3.40 22.97
N PHE A 307 19.81 2.51 22.03
CA PHE A 307 20.16 1.13 22.34
C PHE A 307 21.68 0.95 22.36
N SER A 308 22.18 0.23 23.36
CA SER A 308 23.60 -0.17 23.46
C SER A 308 23.87 -1.58 22.92
N SER A 309 22.82 -2.31 22.55
CA SER A 309 22.88 -3.65 21.98
C SER A 309 22.62 -3.62 20.47
N SER A 310 22.87 -4.76 19.80
CA SER A 310 22.61 -4.90 18.37
C SER A 310 21.12 -4.74 18.05
N VAL A 311 20.82 -3.76 17.19
CA VAL A 311 19.50 -3.55 16.57
C VAL A 311 19.32 -4.37 15.29
N ALA A 312 20.22 -5.30 14.97
CA ALA A 312 20.09 -6.13 13.76
C ALA A 312 18.70 -6.78 13.68
N GLY A 313 18.06 -6.67 12.53
CA GLY A 313 16.66 -7.10 12.31
C GLY A 313 15.62 -6.00 12.50
N LEU A 314 15.99 -4.84 13.05
CA LEU A 314 15.11 -3.66 13.12
C LEU A 314 15.23 -2.84 11.84
N SER A 315 14.10 -2.50 11.22
CA SER A 315 14.04 -1.71 9.98
C SER A 315 13.18 -0.46 10.16
N VAL A 316 13.40 0.55 9.31
CA VAL A 316 12.45 1.67 9.17
C VAL A 316 11.08 1.11 8.76
N GLY A 317 10.02 1.59 9.42
CA GLY A 317 8.66 1.07 9.31
C GLY A 317 8.33 -0.10 10.24
N ALA A 318 9.31 -0.61 11.02
CA ALA A 318 9.02 -1.64 12.02
C ALA A 318 8.04 -1.13 13.08
N ASP A 319 7.22 -2.03 13.61
CA ASP A 319 6.16 -1.65 14.54
C ASP A 319 6.72 -1.17 15.88
N VAL A 320 6.05 -0.19 16.46
CA VAL A 320 6.17 0.18 17.87
C VAL A 320 4.91 -0.32 18.56
N THR A 321 5.09 -1.17 19.57
CA THR A 321 3.98 -1.81 20.28
C THR A 321 3.99 -1.47 21.77
N PHE A 322 2.82 -1.50 22.38
CA PHE A 322 2.66 -1.47 23.83
C PHE A 322 1.71 -2.62 24.22
N HIS A 323 2.19 -3.54 25.06
CA HIS A 323 1.48 -4.79 25.35
C HIS A 323 1.01 -5.57 24.09
N GLY A 324 1.85 -5.61 23.05
CA GLY A 324 1.55 -6.29 21.78
C GLY A 324 0.62 -5.54 20.83
N ILE A 325 0.05 -4.39 21.25
CA ILE A 325 -0.79 -3.55 20.39
C ILE A 325 0.10 -2.55 19.66
N LYS A 326 0.03 -2.51 18.32
CA LYS A 326 0.72 -1.49 17.52
C LYS A 326 0.19 -0.09 17.88
N ILE A 327 1.11 0.81 18.22
CA ILE A 327 0.83 2.19 18.58
C ILE A 327 1.60 3.20 17.72
N GLY A 328 2.57 2.73 16.94
CA GLY A 328 3.45 3.57 16.15
C GLY A 328 4.38 2.77 15.25
N GLU A 329 5.36 3.45 14.68
CA GLU A 329 6.33 2.87 13.75
C GLU A 329 7.70 3.55 13.86
N VAL A 330 8.76 2.78 13.58
CA VAL A 330 10.14 3.25 13.46
C VAL A 330 10.28 4.16 12.25
N THR A 331 10.78 5.37 12.47
CA THR A 331 11.00 6.34 11.40
C THR A 331 12.45 6.35 10.93
N ASP A 332 13.40 6.05 11.82
CA ASP A 332 14.81 6.17 11.50
C ASP A 332 15.70 5.37 12.47
N VAL A 333 16.85 4.88 11.99
CA VAL A 333 17.84 4.10 12.76
C VAL A 333 19.24 4.58 12.39
N ASP A 334 19.92 5.20 13.35
CA ASP A 334 21.23 5.82 13.17
C ASP A 334 22.29 5.19 14.09
N LEU A 335 23.57 5.49 13.84
CA LEU A 335 24.68 5.12 14.72
C LEU A 335 25.40 6.38 15.21
N VAL A 336 25.47 6.57 16.53
CA VAL A 336 26.09 7.75 17.14
C VAL A 336 27.12 7.31 18.17
N PHE A 337 28.28 7.97 18.16
CA PHE A 337 29.30 7.80 19.19
C PHE A 337 29.10 8.86 20.28
N ASP A 338 28.75 8.43 21.49
CA ASP A 338 28.63 9.31 22.64
C ASP A 338 30.01 9.47 23.30
N GLN A 339 30.61 10.64 23.09
CA GLN A 339 31.92 10.99 23.62
C GLN A 339 31.97 11.07 25.16
N GLN A 340 30.84 11.32 25.83
CA GLN A 340 30.81 11.44 27.30
C GLN A 340 30.86 10.07 27.98
N THR A 341 30.23 9.08 27.37
CA THR A 341 30.16 7.72 27.91
C THR A 341 31.12 6.75 27.22
N ASP A 342 31.88 7.22 26.23
CA ASP A 342 32.80 6.45 25.37
C ASP A 342 32.13 5.19 24.80
N ARG A 343 30.88 5.35 24.34
CA ARG A 343 30.03 4.25 23.87
C ARG A 343 29.40 4.56 22.53
N VAL A 344 29.37 3.55 21.68
CA VAL A 344 28.55 3.56 20.46
C VAL A 344 27.11 3.25 20.86
N LEU A 345 26.20 4.17 20.57
CA LEU A 345 24.77 4.05 20.81
C LEU A 345 24.03 4.08 19.47
N VAL A 346 22.94 3.34 19.41
CA VAL A 346 22.03 3.32 18.27
C VAL A 346 20.77 4.11 18.64
N PRO A 347 20.66 5.40 18.30
CA PRO A 347 19.40 6.11 18.40
C PRO A 347 18.40 5.58 17.37
N VAL A 348 17.31 5.03 17.87
CA VAL A 348 16.15 4.62 17.08
C VAL A 348 15.06 5.67 17.29
N ARG A 349 14.67 6.35 16.21
CA ARG A 349 13.58 7.33 16.22
C ARG A 349 12.30 6.67 15.75
N TYR A 350 11.19 7.00 16.39
CA TYR A 350 9.88 6.48 16.05
C TYR A 350 8.78 7.49 16.36
N ARG A 351 7.64 7.30 15.71
CA ARG A 351 6.43 8.11 15.90
C ARG A 351 5.32 7.26 16.46
N VAL A 352 4.56 7.82 17.40
CA VAL A 352 3.38 7.20 18.01
C VAL A 352 2.16 8.06 17.71
N GLU A 353 1.06 7.42 17.35
CA GLU A 353 -0.21 8.09 17.05
C GLU A 353 -0.81 8.67 18.34
N ALA A 354 -0.94 10.01 18.41
CA ALA A 354 -1.45 10.64 19.62
C ALA A 354 -2.86 10.15 19.97
N GLY A 355 -3.71 9.82 18.99
CA GLY A 355 -5.05 9.28 19.24
C GLY A 355 -5.06 7.95 20.01
N ARG A 356 -4.05 7.08 19.80
CA ARG A 356 -3.94 5.79 20.51
C ARG A 356 -3.51 5.97 21.97
N VAL A 357 -2.74 7.02 22.26
CA VAL A 357 -2.24 7.36 23.61
C VAL A 357 -3.20 8.30 24.35
N ALA A 358 -3.87 9.21 23.64
CA ALA A 358 -4.77 10.20 24.21
C ALA A 358 -5.99 9.55 24.87
N ASN A 359 -6.43 8.39 24.42
CA ASN A 359 -7.50 7.63 25.09
C ASN A 359 -7.06 7.12 26.46
N LEU A 360 -5.81 6.64 26.59
CA LEU A 360 -5.22 6.29 27.89
C LEU A 360 -5.11 7.53 28.79
N ALA A 361 -4.79 8.69 28.19
CA ALA A 361 -4.63 9.94 28.90
C ALA A 361 -5.93 10.54 29.42
N LYS A 362 -6.95 10.58 28.56
CA LYS A 362 -8.32 11.00 28.92
C LYS A 362 -8.94 10.08 29.96
N ALA A 363 -8.69 8.77 29.89
CA ALA A 363 -9.19 7.82 30.88
C ALA A 363 -8.64 8.09 32.30
N GLN A 364 -7.47 8.70 32.42
CA GLN A 364 -6.84 9.06 33.70
C GLN A 364 -6.87 10.56 34.03
N GLY A 365 -7.51 11.39 33.18
CA GLY A 365 -7.61 12.83 33.40
C GLY A 365 -6.25 13.57 33.43
N MET A 366 -5.21 13.04 32.79
CA MET A 366 -3.87 13.61 32.75
C MET A 366 -3.44 13.96 31.34
N GLU A 367 -2.51 14.92 31.22
CA GLU A 367 -1.84 15.22 29.95
C GLU A 367 -0.98 14.02 29.50
N PRO A 368 -0.89 13.71 28.18
CA PRO A 368 -0.16 12.55 27.68
C PRO A 368 1.32 12.49 28.14
N GLU A 369 1.97 13.64 28.25
CA GLU A 369 3.36 13.78 28.68
C GLU A 369 3.56 13.38 30.15
N LYS A 370 2.62 13.77 31.02
CA LYS A 370 2.67 13.43 32.45
C LYS A 370 2.49 11.93 32.68
N ILE A 371 1.64 11.28 31.88
CA ILE A 371 1.47 9.83 31.94
C ILE A 371 2.71 9.12 31.45
N ALA A 372 3.31 9.59 30.35
CA ALA A 372 4.57 9.02 29.87
C ALA A 372 5.67 9.12 30.94
N ASP A 373 5.80 10.28 31.60
CA ASP A 373 6.76 10.48 32.70
C ASP A 373 6.48 9.54 33.89
N GLU A 374 5.23 9.42 34.33
CA GLU A 374 4.82 8.53 35.41
C GLU A 374 5.09 7.05 35.07
N MET A 375 4.84 6.64 33.82
CA MET A 375 5.14 5.30 33.36
C MET A 375 6.65 5.02 33.34
N ILE A 376 7.48 5.99 32.93
CA ILE A 376 8.94 5.87 32.98
C ILE A 376 9.44 5.73 34.41
N LYS A 377 8.88 6.50 35.35
CA LYS A 377 9.16 6.37 36.79
C LYS A 377 8.82 4.99 37.32
N ARG A 378 7.73 4.38 36.82
CA ARG A 378 7.31 3.01 37.13
C ARG A 378 8.09 1.92 36.37
N GLY A 379 9.09 2.28 35.58
CA GLY A 379 9.96 1.33 34.91
C GLY A 379 9.63 1.07 33.43
N LEU A 380 8.85 1.94 32.76
CA LEU A 380 8.64 1.85 31.31
C LEU A 380 9.98 1.94 30.57
N ARG A 381 10.21 0.97 29.69
CA ARG A 381 11.38 0.85 28.83
C ARG A 381 10.98 0.49 27.42
N ALA A 382 11.74 1.01 26.46
CA ALA A 382 11.74 0.48 25.11
C ALA A 382 12.69 -0.72 25.03
N THR A 383 12.18 -1.84 24.56
CA THR A 383 12.92 -3.09 24.37
C THR A 383 12.84 -3.50 22.90
N LEU A 384 13.83 -4.27 22.45
CA LEU A 384 13.82 -4.87 21.12
C LEU A 384 13.26 -6.29 21.25
N GLU A 385 12.17 -6.57 20.55
CA GLU A 385 11.56 -7.90 20.56
C GLU A 385 11.50 -8.49 19.16
N ALA A 386 11.65 -9.81 19.07
CA ALA A 386 11.47 -10.56 17.84
C ALA A 386 10.15 -11.33 17.94
N PRO A 387 9.04 -10.81 17.39
CA PRO A 387 7.74 -11.46 17.47
C PRO A 387 7.71 -12.77 16.68
N SER A 388 8.56 -12.91 15.65
CA SER A 388 8.77 -14.15 14.90
C SER A 388 10.26 -14.46 14.80
N LEU A 389 10.64 -15.69 15.19
CA LEU A 389 12.01 -16.18 15.08
C LEU A 389 12.36 -16.63 13.64
N LEU A 390 11.36 -16.77 12.77
CA LEU A 390 11.55 -17.24 11.39
C LEU A 390 12.18 -16.17 10.51
N THR A 391 11.78 -14.91 10.70
CA THR A 391 12.21 -13.79 9.85
C THR A 391 13.40 -13.03 10.44
N GLY A 392 13.66 -13.19 11.74
CA GLY A 392 14.69 -12.42 12.46
C GLY A 392 14.36 -10.92 12.59
N GLN A 393 13.17 -10.49 12.20
CA GLN A 393 12.75 -9.09 12.27
C GLN A 393 12.47 -8.69 13.72
N LYS A 394 12.94 -7.50 14.10
CA LYS A 394 12.73 -6.92 15.42
C LYS A 394 11.72 -5.78 15.35
N ILE A 395 11.01 -5.58 16.45
CA ILE A 395 10.10 -4.45 16.71
C ILE A 395 10.55 -3.71 17.96
N ILE A 396 10.01 -2.51 18.17
CA ILE A 396 10.13 -1.80 19.45
C ILE A 396 8.92 -2.17 20.30
N ALA A 397 9.15 -2.70 21.49
CA ALA A 397 8.11 -2.97 22.47
C ALA A 397 8.29 -2.06 23.69
N PHE A 398 7.23 -1.38 24.09
CA PHE A 398 7.17 -0.67 25.35
C PHE A 398 6.72 -1.62 26.46
N GLN A 399 7.55 -1.76 27.49
CA GLN A 399 7.30 -2.66 28.62
C GLN A 399 7.63 -1.99 29.94
N VAL A 400 6.86 -2.32 30.97
CA VAL A 400 7.15 -1.89 32.34
C VAL A 400 7.99 -2.98 33.00
N LEU A 401 9.24 -2.68 33.29
CA LEU A 401 10.17 -3.60 33.94
C LEU A 401 10.19 -3.29 35.46
N PRO A 402 9.77 -4.24 36.33
CA PRO A 402 9.64 -4.00 37.78
C PRO A 402 10.94 -3.54 38.46
N ASP A 403 12.08 -4.06 38.00
CA ASP A 403 13.39 -3.80 38.61
C ASP A 403 14.17 -2.66 37.92
N ALA A 404 13.55 -1.97 36.96
CA ALA A 404 14.21 -0.88 36.26
C ALA A 404 14.33 0.36 37.17
N LYS A 405 15.54 0.94 37.22
CA LYS A 405 15.78 2.20 37.97
C LYS A 405 14.79 3.29 37.52
N PRO A 406 14.19 4.08 38.42
CA PRO A 406 13.33 5.19 38.01
C PRO A 406 14.08 6.13 37.05
N GLY A 407 13.36 6.62 36.03
CA GLY A 407 13.86 7.61 35.08
C GLY A 407 12.90 8.78 34.96
N GLU A 408 13.27 9.76 34.13
CA GLU A 408 12.44 10.93 33.84
C GLU A 408 12.27 11.08 32.32
N LEU A 409 11.13 11.61 31.91
CA LEU A 409 10.88 11.98 30.53
C LEU A 409 11.75 13.19 30.16
N ARG A 410 12.75 12.97 29.32
CA ARG A 410 13.61 14.04 28.78
C ARG A 410 13.21 14.35 27.35
N LYS A 411 13.39 15.60 26.92
CA LYS A 411 13.22 16.00 25.52
C LYS A 411 14.57 16.36 24.91
N VAL A 412 14.88 15.79 23.75
CA VAL A 412 16.11 16.07 22.98
C VAL A 412 15.68 16.54 21.60
N GLY A 413 15.90 17.83 21.31
CA GLY A 413 15.33 18.49 20.14
C GLY A 413 13.80 18.42 20.18
N ASP A 414 13.19 17.85 19.14
CA ASP A 414 11.75 17.63 19.04
C ASP A 414 11.29 16.22 19.44
N HIS A 415 12.17 15.39 20.02
CA HIS A 415 11.86 14.00 20.40
C HIS A 415 11.84 13.82 21.91
N TYR A 416 10.84 13.10 22.41
CA TYR A 416 10.80 12.62 23.79
C TYR A 416 11.63 11.35 23.94
N VAL A 417 12.50 11.28 24.94
CA VAL A 417 13.42 10.17 25.16
C VAL A 417 12.75 9.12 26.03
N ILE A 418 12.54 7.93 25.47
CA ILE A 418 12.14 6.75 26.25
C ILE A 418 13.41 5.98 26.62
N PRO A 419 13.66 5.70 27.91
CA PRO A 419 14.81 4.90 28.29
C PRO A 419 14.71 3.49 27.69
N SER A 420 15.82 3.00 27.16
CA SER A 420 15.91 1.65 26.61
C SER A 420 16.32 0.64 27.68
N ALA A 421 16.03 -0.64 27.43
CA ALA A 421 16.67 -1.73 28.14
C ALA A 421 17.20 -2.77 27.15
N ALA A 422 18.35 -3.36 27.47
CA ALA A 422 18.98 -4.41 26.65
C ALA A 422 18.25 -5.77 26.72
N THR A 423 17.11 -5.83 27.41
CA THR A 423 16.36 -7.04 27.70
C THR A 423 15.07 -7.08 26.90
N GLY A 424 15.07 -7.88 25.84
CA GLY A 424 13.86 -8.37 25.18
C GLY A 424 14.15 -9.75 24.58
N GLY A 425 13.26 -10.72 24.81
CA GLY A 425 13.30 -12.03 24.15
C GLY A 425 14.49 -12.96 24.45
N PHE A 426 14.91 -13.72 23.43
CA PHE A 426 15.81 -14.89 23.48
C PHE A 426 17.22 -14.61 24.04
N ASP A 427 17.75 -13.40 23.89
CA ASP A 427 19.07 -13.01 24.40
C ASP A 427 19.16 -13.09 25.93
N SER A 428 18.03 -12.99 26.63
CA SER A 428 17.97 -13.20 28.08
C SER A 428 18.13 -14.68 28.45
N ILE A 429 17.56 -15.58 27.64
CA ILE A 429 17.61 -17.03 27.85
C ILE A 429 19.03 -17.55 27.60
N THR A 430 19.67 -17.13 26.51
CA THR A 430 21.04 -17.56 26.19
C THR A 430 22.04 -17.14 27.25
N ARG A 431 21.90 -15.93 27.80
CA ARG A 431 22.70 -15.45 28.93
C ARG A 431 22.45 -16.28 30.19
N ALA A 432 21.18 -16.50 30.56
CA ALA A 432 20.84 -17.31 31.72
C ALA A 432 21.36 -18.76 31.59
N ALA A 433 21.24 -19.37 30.41
CA ALA A 433 21.74 -20.70 30.12
C ALA A 433 23.27 -20.77 30.20
N SER A 434 23.97 -19.78 29.63
CA SER A 434 25.44 -19.69 29.69
C SER A 434 25.92 -19.51 31.14
N GLU A 435 25.20 -18.71 31.93
CA GLU A 435 25.52 -18.50 33.33
C GLU A 435 25.32 -19.79 34.15
N LEU A 436 24.23 -20.53 33.91
CA LEU A 436 24.00 -21.84 34.53
C LEU A 436 25.06 -22.87 34.12
N LEU A 437 25.39 -22.95 32.83
CA LEU A 437 26.44 -23.86 32.33
C LEU A 437 27.79 -23.55 32.99
N SER A 438 28.11 -22.26 33.16
CA SER A 438 29.34 -21.84 33.84
C SER A 438 29.36 -22.24 35.33
N LYS A 439 28.19 -22.28 35.99
CA LYS A 439 28.05 -22.71 37.39
C LYS A 439 28.14 -24.23 37.52
N ILE A 440 27.61 -24.99 36.57
CA ILE A 440 27.65 -26.46 36.54
C ILE A 440 29.07 -26.96 36.25
N ASN A 441 29.78 -26.35 35.30
CA ASN A 441 31.17 -26.70 34.97
C ASN A 441 32.16 -26.47 36.13
N ARG A 442 31.76 -25.74 37.18
CA ARG A 442 32.57 -25.52 38.39
C ARG A 442 32.45 -26.63 39.43
N ILE A 443 31.58 -27.61 39.22
CA ILE A 443 31.44 -28.75 40.13
C ILE A 443 32.56 -29.76 39.85
N ASP A 444 33.46 -29.95 40.82
CA ASP A 444 34.61 -30.88 40.75
C ASP A 444 34.15 -32.32 41.07
N PHE A 445 33.59 -33.00 40.06
CA PHE A 445 33.08 -34.37 40.19
C PHE A 445 34.18 -35.40 40.48
N ASP A 446 35.42 -35.13 40.07
CA ASP A 446 36.56 -36.01 40.31
C ASP A 446 36.92 -36.06 41.79
N ARG A 447 36.89 -34.91 42.47
CA ARG A 447 37.08 -34.85 43.92
C ARG A 447 36.00 -35.60 44.69
N ILE A 448 34.74 -35.55 44.23
CA ILE A 448 33.62 -36.27 44.82
C ILE A 448 33.82 -37.79 44.65
N GLY A 449 34.15 -38.24 43.44
CA GLY A 449 34.44 -39.65 43.15
C GLY A 449 35.61 -40.20 43.96
N ASN A 450 36.73 -39.48 44.01
CA ASN A 450 37.91 -39.89 44.78
C ASN A 450 37.64 -39.93 46.29
N SER A 451 36.82 -39.02 46.81
CA SER A 451 36.41 -39.04 48.22
C SER A 451 35.55 -40.26 48.56
N LEU A 452 34.69 -40.69 47.63
CA LEU A 452 33.87 -41.90 47.78
C LEU A 452 34.71 -43.19 47.69
N VAL A 453 35.67 -43.26 46.77
CA VAL A 453 36.59 -44.40 46.65
C VAL A 453 37.47 -44.52 47.90
N ASN A 454 38.03 -43.41 48.38
CA ASN A 454 38.84 -43.39 49.61
C ASN A 454 38.00 -43.74 50.85
N ALA A 455 36.73 -43.34 50.88
CA ALA A 455 35.80 -43.77 51.92
C ALA A 455 35.57 -45.28 51.85
N ALA A 456 35.43 -45.87 50.66
CA ALA A 456 35.23 -47.31 50.46
C ALA A 456 36.48 -48.14 50.81
N SER A 457 37.69 -47.63 50.54
CA SER A 457 38.96 -48.30 50.88
C SER A 457 39.26 -48.31 52.39
N GLY A 458 38.58 -47.49 53.19
CA GLY A 458 38.74 -47.44 54.65
C GLY A 458 37.91 -48.47 55.44
N LEU A 459 37.13 -49.33 54.77
CA LEU A 459 36.28 -50.35 55.41
C LEU A 459 36.90 -51.76 55.29
N ASP A 460 37.97 -52.06 56.03
CA ASP A 460 38.74 -53.30 55.80
C ASP A 460 38.42 -54.50 56.73
N SER A 461 37.33 -54.55 57.51
CA SER A 461 37.12 -55.80 58.28
C SER A 461 35.71 -56.21 58.72
N THR A 462 34.61 -55.52 58.40
CA THR A 462 33.28 -56.01 58.82
C THR A 462 32.11 -55.71 57.87
N VAL A 463 32.35 -55.21 56.65
CA VAL A 463 31.26 -54.67 55.82
C VAL A 463 31.31 -55.21 54.38
N ASN A 464 31.15 -56.53 54.25
CA ASN A 464 30.91 -57.22 52.97
C ASN A 464 29.43 -57.59 52.81
N GLY A 465 28.51 -56.78 53.34
CA GLY A 465 27.08 -56.98 53.14
C GLY A 465 26.71 -56.83 51.66
N PRO A 466 25.92 -57.75 51.06
CA PRO A 466 25.45 -57.64 49.67
C PRO A 466 24.79 -56.30 49.35
N GLN A 467 24.19 -55.67 50.36
CA GLN A 467 23.46 -54.41 50.27
C GLN A 467 24.38 -53.20 50.03
N ILE A 468 25.61 -53.20 50.57
CA ILE A 468 26.54 -52.07 50.41
C ILE A 468 27.20 -52.10 49.04
N LYS A 469 27.57 -53.29 48.56
CA LYS A 469 28.01 -53.48 47.17
C LYS A 469 26.92 -53.07 46.18
N ALA A 470 25.66 -53.42 46.45
CA ALA A 470 24.54 -53.03 45.60
C ALA A 470 24.30 -51.51 45.57
N THR A 471 24.46 -50.82 46.71
CA THR A 471 24.30 -49.35 46.78
C THR A 471 25.47 -48.62 46.13
N LEU A 472 26.71 -49.07 46.35
CA LEU A 472 27.89 -48.50 45.71
C LEU A 472 27.84 -48.70 44.19
N ALA A 473 27.45 -49.89 43.71
CA ALA A 473 27.27 -50.15 42.28
C ALA A 473 26.13 -49.31 41.66
N ALA A 474 25.05 -49.07 42.41
CA ALA A 474 23.96 -48.19 41.95
C ALA A 474 24.40 -46.72 41.86
N LEU A 475 25.21 -46.26 42.81
CA LEU A 475 25.76 -44.90 42.84
C LEU A 475 26.82 -44.70 41.75
N GLU A 476 27.71 -45.68 41.56
CA GLU A 476 28.70 -45.70 40.49
C GLU A 476 28.02 -45.63 39.12
N LYS A 477 26.99 -46.46 38.90
CA LYS A 477 26.20 -46.42 37.67
C LYS A 477 25.54 -45.06 37.44
N ALA A 478 24.90 -44.49 38.46
CA ALA A 478 24.29 -43.18 38.36
C ALA A 478 25.30 -42.07 38.04
N MET A 479 26.50 -42.13 38.63
CA MET A 479 27.59 -41.19 38.36
C MET A 479 28.13 -41.32 36.93
N LEU A 480 28.26 -42.55 36.41
CA LEU A 480 28.65 -42.82 35.03
C LEU A 480 27.59 -42.31 34.03
N ASP A 481 26.31 -42.49 34.33
CA ASP A 481 25.21 -42.01 33.49
C ASP A 481 25.15 -40.47 33.47
N VAL A 482 25.44 -39.80 34.60
CA VAL A 482 25.59 -38.33 34.66
C VAL A 482 26.80 -37.84 33.85
N GLN A 483 27.95 -38.51 33.96
CA GLN A 483 29.14 -38.16 33.16
C GLN A 483 28.92 -38.38 31.66
N ASP A 484 28.18 -39.42 31.26
CA ASP A 484 27.82 -39.69 29.88
C ASP A 484 26.92 -38.58 29.30
N ILE A 485 25.98 -38.05 30.09
CA ILE A 485 25.19 -36.86 29.70
C ILE A 485 26.11 -35.66 29.46
N THR A 486 27.00 -35.34 30.41
CA THR A 486 27.87 -34.16 30.29
C THR A 486 28.73 -34.23 29.02
N ARG A 487 29.24 -35.41 28.66
CA ARG A 487 30.02 -35.61 27.44
C ARG A 487 29.18 -35.57 26.16
N LYS A 488 27.92 -36.04 26.21
CA LYS A 488 27.03 -36.08 25.05
C LYS A 488 26.29 -34.78 24.80
N LEU A 489 26.03 -33.97 25.84
CA LEU A 489 25.48 -32.63 25.70
C LEU A 489 26.37 -31.72 24.84
N ASP A 490 27.66 -31.97 24.85
CA ASP A 490 28.67 -31.24 24.07
C ASP A 490 28.66 -31.60 22.57
N LYS A 491 28.02 -32.71 22.19
CA LYS A 491 27.99 -33.22 20.80
C LYS A 491 26.60 -33.28 20.17
N ASP A 492 25.55 -33.60 20.93
CA ASP A 492 24.16 -33.59 20.47
C ASP A 492 23.20 -33.62 21.67
N ALA A 493 22.40 -32.56 21.86
CA ALA A 493 21.51 -32.43 23.02
C ALA A 493 20.29 -33.38 22.97
N THR A 494 19.78 -33.71 21.78
CA THR A 494 18.49 -34.40 21.62
C THR A 494 18.46 -35.84 22.15
N PRO A 495 19.50 -36.69 21.93
CA PRO A 495 19.54 -38.05 22.48
C PRO A 495 19.71 -38.06 24.02
N ALA A 496 20.43 -37.07 24.56
CA ALA A 496 20.67 -36.94 25.99
C ALA A 496 19.39 -36.58 26.76
N LEU A 497 18.57 -35.69 26.19
CA LEU A 497 17.29 -35.27 26.78
C LEU A 497 16.27 -36.44 26.89
N LYS A 498 16.29 -37.38 25.95
CA LYS A 498 15.42 -38.58 25.97
C LYS A 498 15.73 -39.54 27.12
N ARG A 499 16.95 -39.48 27.69
CA ARG A 499 17.40 -40.36 28.78
C ARG A 499 17.24 -39.74 30.17
N LEU A 500 16.87 -38.47 30.26
CA LEU A 500 16.63 -37.79 31.54
C LEU A 500 15.61 -38.50 32.46
N PRO A 501 14.47 -39.02 31.95
CA PRO A 501 13.51 -39.73 32.80
C PRO A 501 14.10 -41.00 33.42
N GLU A 502 14.86 -41.77 32.63
CA GLU A 502 15.52 -43.00 33.08
C GLU A 502 16.55 -42.71 34.19
N ILE A 503 17.29 -41.62 34.06
CA ILE A 503 18.35 -41.23 35.00
C ILE A 503 17.76 -40.66 36.29
N ALA A 504 16.69 -39.86 36.20
CA ALA A 504 15.94 -39.42 37.37
C ALA A 504 15.38 -40.63 38.15
N GLN A 505 14.92 -41.66 37.45
CA GLN A 505 14.45 -42.89 38.07
C GLN A 505 15.59 -43.67 38.73
N GLN A 506 16.73 -43.84 38.06
CA GLN A 506 17.90 -44.52 38.61
C GLN A 506 18.48 -43.81 39.84
N LEU A 507 18.50 -42.47 39.85
CA LEU A 507 18.90 -41.67 41.01
C LEU A 507 17.91 -41.85 42.17
N GLN A 508 16.61 -41.88 41.91
CA GLN A 508 15.63 -42.17 42.95
C GLN A 508 15.79 -43.59 43.52
N ASP A 509 16.07 -44.57 42.67
CA ASP A 509 16.32 -45.94 43.10
C ASP A 509 17.60 -46.03 43.94
N ALA A 510 18.65 -45.30 43.57
CA ALA A 510 19.89 -45.19 44.33
C ALA A 510 19.64 -44.55 45.72
N VAL A 511 18.89 -43.44 45.77
CA VAL A 511 18.48 -42.78 47.03
C VAL A 511 17.64 -43.73 47.89
N THR A 512 16.71 -44.47 47.30
CA THR A 512 15.85 -45.41 48.03
C THR A 512 16.66 -46.56 48.62
N LYS A 513 17.63 -47.11 47.87
CA LYS A 513 18.56 -48.13 48.36
C LYS A 513 19.48 -47.59 49.46
N ALA A 514 19.95 -46.35 49.32
CA ALA A 514 20.77 -45.68 50.33
C ALA A 514 19.98 -45.40 51.63
N ASN A 515 18.71 -44.97 51.55
CA ASN A 515 17.84 -44.80 52.72
C ASN A 515 17.61 -46.11 53.49
N ARG A 516 17.42 -47.23 52.75
CA ARG A 516 17.31 -48.56 53.37
C ARG A 516 18.60 -48.98 54.05
N LEU A 517 19.74 -48.61 53.48
CA LEU A 517 21.05 -48.87 54.05
C LEU A 517 21.23 -48.13 55.38
N ILE A 518 20.92 -46.83 55.44
CA ILE A 518 20.99 -46.05 56.68
C ILE A 518 20.14 -46.70 57.79
N GLY A 519 18.88 -47.07 57.48
CA GLY A 519 18.01 -47.74 58.44
C GLY A 519 18.47 -49.15 58.87
N SER A 520 19.36 -49.80 58.10
CA SER A 520 19.95 -51.09 58.46
C SER A 520 21.24 -50.98 59.29
N VAL A 521 21.97 -49.86 59.16
CA VAL A 521 23.23 -49.59 59.87
C VAL A 521 22.98 -49.13 61.31
N ASP A 522 21.80 -48.57 61.58
CA ASP A 522 21.33 -48.09 62.89
C ASP A 522 21.24 -49.19 63.98
N LYS A 523 21.34 -50.47 63.60
CA LYS A 523 21.25 -51.61 64.53
C LYS A 523 22.61 -52.22 64.93
N GLY A 524 23.74 -51.75 64.41
CA GLY A 524 25.03 -52.44 64.60
C GLY A 524 26.28 -51.58 64.78
N TYR A 525 26.26 -50.29 64.48
CA TYR A 525 27.42 -49.41 64.63
C TYR A 525 27.01 -48.04 65.16
N GLY A 526 27.75 -47.54 66.16
CA GLY A 526 27.39 -46.33 66.91
C GLY A 526 27.32 -45.05 66.07
N ASP A 527 26.47 -44.14 66.56
CA ASP A 527 26.07 -42.79 66.09
C ASP A 527 27.18 -41.83 65.62
N GLN A 528 28.46 -42.21 65.70
CA GLN A 528 29.60 -41.32 65.46
C GLN A 528 30.55 -41.75 64.34
N SER A 529 30.20 -42.76 63.53
CA SER A 529 31.05 -43.15 62.39
C SER A 529 31.12 -42.03 61.33
N LYS A 530 32.32 -41.83 60.75
CA LYS A 530 32.53 -40.85 59.68
C LYS A 530 31.63 -41.12 58.46
N PHE A 531 31.38 -42.40 58.18
CA PHE A 531 30.51 -42.87 57.12
C PHE A 531 29.04 -42.46 57.30
N HIS A 532 28.50 -42.56 58.51
CA HIS A 532 27.13 -42.12 58.80
C HIS A 532 26.97 -40.61 58.57
N ARG A 533 27.91 -39.80 59.07
CA ARG A 533 27.90 -38.35 58.84
C ARG A 533 28.05 -37.95 57.38
N ASP A 534 28.85 -38.69 56.61
CA ASP A 534 29.05 -38.43 55.19
C ASP A 534 27.80 -38.83 54.38
N LEU A 535 27.11 -39.92 54.76
CA LEU A 535 25.83 -40.32 54.20
C LEU A 535 24.70 -39.32 54.52
N ASP A 536 24.61 -38.86 55.76
CA ASP A 536 23.61 -37.87 56.19
C ASP A 536 23.73 -36.55 55.44
N ARG A 537 24.92 -36.20 54.96
CA ARG A 537 25.14 -35.02 54.11
C ARG A 537 24.83 -35.28 52.64
N LEU A 538 25.12 -36.47 52.15
CA LEU A 538 25.04 -36.82 50.73
C LEU A 538 23.61 -37.21 50.30
N ILE A 539 22.84 -37.87 51.17
CA ILE A 539 21.45 -38.26 50.86
C ILE A 539 20.54 -37.05 50.59
N PRO A 540 20.54 -35.98 51.40
CA PRO A 540 19.74 -34.79 51.10
C PRO A 540 20.12 -34.17 49.76
N GLN A 541 21.42 -34.08 49.46
CA GLN A 541 21.94 -33.52 48.21
C GLN A 541 21.54 -34.37 46.99
N LEU A 542 21.62 -35.70 47.09
CA LEU A 542 21.14 -36.60 46.03
C LEU A 542 19.62 -36.55 45.88
N THR A 543 18.88 -36.39 46.97
CA THR A 543 17.41 -36.29 46.93
C THR A 543 16.98 -34.98 46.27
N ASP A 544 17.66 -33.87 46.54
CA ASP A 544 17.43 -32.59 45.90
C ASP A 544 17.82 -32.61 44.41
N ALA A 545 18.92 -33.27 44.06
CA ALA A 545 19.31 -33.52 42.67
C ALA A 545 18.27 -34.37 41.91
N ALA A 546 17.81 -35.46 42.52
CA ALA A 546 16.76 -36.30 41.93
C ALA A 546 15.42 -35.56 41.76
N ARG A 547 15.03 -34.73 42.74
CA ARG A 547 13.82 -33.89 42.66
C ARG A 547 13.92 -32.82 41.58
N SER A 548 15.06 -32.14 41.46
CA SER A 548 15.28 -31.11 40.44
C SER A 548 15.35 -31.71 39.02
N LEU A 549 16.00 -32.87 38.84
CA LEU A 549 16.01 -33.59 37.58
C LEU A 549 14.62 -34.09 37.18
N ARG A 550 13.80 -34.57 38.13
CA ARG A 550 12.41 -34.93 37.87
C ARG A 550 11.58 -33.73 37.46
N ALA A 551 11.69 -32.61 38.17
CA ALA A 551 10.98 -31.38 37.83
C ALA A 551 11.33 -30.89 36.42
N LEU A 552 12.61 -30.97 36.04
CA LEU A 552 13.07 -30.66 34.68
C LEU A 552 12.51 -31.65 33.65
N SER A 553 12.55 -32.95 33.94
CA SER A 553 12.01 -34.00 33.06
C SER A 553 10.50 -33.84 32.83
N ASP A 554 9.73 -33.61 33.89
CA ASP A 554 8.28 -33.39 33.80
C ASP A 554 7.96 -32.11 33.01
N LEU A 555 8.73 -31.05 33.21
CA LEU A 555 8.59 -29.81 32.46
C LEU A 555 8.85 -30.02 30.96
N LEU A 556 9.94 -30.70 30.61
CA LEU A 556 10.30 -30.98 29.21
C LEU A 556 9.32 -31.96 28.54
N THR A 557 8.70 -32.86 29.30
CA THR A 557 7.71 -33.81 28.80
C THR A 557 6.36 -33.15 28.56
N ARG A 558 5.94 -32.24 29.45
CA ARG A 558 4.67 -31.50 29.34
C ARG A 558 4.76 -30.32 28.37
N HIS A 559 5.93 -29.71 28.24
CA HIS A 559 6.18 -28.54 27.43
C HIS A 559 7.44 -28.70 26.57
N PRO A 560 7.42 -29.57 25.54
CA PRO A 560 8.55 -29.72 24.61
C PRO A 560 8.89 -28.40 23.90
N GLU A 561 7.93 -27.50 23.74
CA GLU A 561 8.11 -26.16 23.19
C GLU A 561 8.99 -25.25 24.06
N ALA A 562 9.14 -25.53 25.37
CA ALA A 562 9.99 -24.74 26.26
C ALA A 562 11.48 -24.81 25.85
N LEU A 563 11.90 -25.85 25.12
CA LEU A 563 13.23 -25.98 24.53
C LEU A 563 13.50 -24.93 23.43
N ILE A 564 12.46 -24.47 22.75
CA ILE A 564 12.58 -23.56 21.60
C ILE A 564 12.13 -22.15 21.97
N LYS A 565 11.06 -22.01 22.76
CA LYS A 565 10.42 -20.73 23.09
C LYS A 565 10.85 -20.14 24.43
N GLY A 566 11.54 -20.93 25.26
CA GLY A 566 11.81 -20.57 26.66
C GLY A 566 10.53 -20.54 27.51
N ARG A 567 10.70 -20.34 28.82
CA ARG A 567 9.59 -20.29 29.77
C ARG A 567 8.73 -19.05 29.51
N THR A 568 7.50 -19.23 29.04
CA THR A 568 6.49 -18.16 29.07
C THR A 568 6.09 -17.96 30.53
N ASN A 569 6.42 -16.79 31.08
CA ASN A 569 6.10 -16.47 32.47
C ASN A 569 4.60 -16.11 32.58
N THR A 570 3.73 -17.09 32.40
CA THR A 570 2.32 -16.99 32.84
C THR A 570 2.28 -17.52 34.26
N GLY A 571 2.63 -16.66 35.21
CA GLY A 571 2.50 -16.95 36.62
C GLY A 571 1.03 -17.15 37.00
N LYS A 572 0.68 -18.38 37.39
CA LYS A 572 -0.23 -18.77 38.46
C LYS A 572 -0.38 -20.30 38.45
N GLU A 573 0.38 -20.96 39.31
CA GLU A 573 -0.10 -22.13 40.07
C GLU A 573 0.19 -21.87 41.54
#